data_AF-A0A8K0MKN6-F1
#
_entry.id   AF-A0A8K0MKN6-F1
#
_cell.length_a   1.000
_cell.length_b   1.000
_cell.length_c   1.000
_cell.angle_alpha   90.00
_cell.angle_beta   90.00
_cell.angle_gamma   90.00
#
_symmetry.space_group_name_H-M   'P 1'
#
loop_
_entity.id
_entity.type
_entity.pdbx_description
1 polymer ?
#
loop_
_entity_poly.entity_id
_entity_poly.type
_entity_poly.pdbx_seq_one_letter_code
_entity_poly.pdbx_strand_id
1 'polypeptide(L)'
;MNCKRSEMESEVEGRGIDVGGSLPVENVQVLASKNSKDIPPRYLRPEVELDEFSVEDSLRIPIIDMSKLTENLLTHDHNEELAKLHSACRDWGFFLLL
;
A
#
# COMPACT_ATOMS: atom_id res chain seq x y z
N MET A 1 22.63 30.98 -18.95
CA MET A 1 23.43 31.80 -18.01
C MET A 1 23.45 31.06 -16.69
N ASN A 2 24.63 30.63 -16.28
CA ASN A 2 24.86 29.81 -15.10
C ASN A 2 24.62 30.64 -13.84
N CYS A 3 23.90 30.08 -12.86
CA CYS A 3 23.96 30.57 -11.49
C CYS A 3 24.25 29.38 -10.59
N LYS A 4 25.55 29.11 -10.39
CA LYS A 4 26.02 28.24 -9.30
C LYS A 4 25.80 28.98 -8.00
N ARG A 5 25.23 28.34 -6.98
CA ARG A 5 25.34 28.83 -5.60
C ARG A 5 25.89 27.75 -4.69
N SER A 6 27.11 28.04 -4.26
CA SER A 6 27.99 27.44 -3.26
C SER A 6 27.32 26.63 -2.15
N GLU A 7 27.93 25.48 -1.83
CA GLU A 7 27.88 24.88 -0.50
C GLU A 7 28.38 25.89 0.54
N MET A 8 27.64 26.01 1.65
CA MET A 8 28.09 26.64 2.89
C MET A 8 27.52 25.78 4.00
N GLU A 9 28.38 24.97 4.62
CA GLU A 9 28.09 24.33 5.91
C GLU A 9 27.91 25.43 6.96
N SER A 10 26.83 25.33 7.72
CA SER A 10 26.66 26.08 8.96
C SER A 10 26.08 25.16 10.01
N GLU A 11 26.92 24.77 10.96
CA GLU A 11 26.49 24.25 12.25
C GLU A 11 25.64 25.33 12.94
N VAL A 12 24.39 24.99 13.26
CA VAL A 12 23.58 25.76 14.23
C VAL A 12 22.94 24.77 15.19
N GLU A 13 23.57 24.67 16.36
CA GLU A 13 23.00 24.13 17.57
C GLU A 13 21.87 25.06 18.04
N GLY A 14 20.63 24.63 17.81
CA GLY A 14 19.42 25.29 18.28
C GLY A 14 18.33 24.25 18.48
N ARG A 15 18.09 23.85 19.73
CA ARG A 15 16.99 22.95 20.11
C ARG A 15 15.65 23.69 20.00
N GLY A 16 15.21 23.96 18.79
CA GLY A 16 13.79 24.06 18.49
C GLY A 16 13.30 22.65 18.20
N ILE A 17 12.44 22.10 19.04
CA ILE A 17 11.77 20.84 18.67
C ILE A 17 10.83 21.20 17.52
N ASP A 18 11.21 20.83 16.31
CA ASP A 18 10.36 20.91 15.13
C ASP A 18 9.27 19.84 15.27
N VAL A 19 8.20 20.16 15.99
CA VAL A 19 7.07 19.26 16.23
C VAL A 19 6.13 19.31 15.03
N GLY A 20 6.57 18.86 13.85
CA GLY A 20 5.65 18.80 12.69
C GLY A 20 6.23 18.62 11.29
N GLY A 21 7.55 18.48 11.11
CA GLY A 21 8.14 18.32 9.78
C GLY A 21 8.07 16.90 9.19
N SER A 22 7.90 16.79 7.87
CA SER A 22 8.21 15.56 7.14
C SER A 22 9.69 15.54 6.78
N LEU A 23 10.38 14.44 7.04
CA LEU A 23 11.75 14.25 6.55
C LEU A 23 11.73 14.19 5.02
N PRO A 24 12.61 14.94 4.31
CA PRO A 24 12.76 14.76 2.88
C PRO A 24 13.15 13.31 2.59
N VAL A 25 12.48 12.72 1.60
CA VAL A 25 12.73 11.34 1.15
C VAL A 25 13.04 11.38 -0.33
N GLU A 26 14.16 10.75 -0.72
CA GLU A 26 14.49 10.58 -2.14
C GLU A 26 13.39 9.81 -2.88
N ASN A 27 13.17 10.16 -4.14
CA ASN A 27 12.22 9.47 -4.99
C ASN A 27 12.63 8.00 -5.19
N VAL A 28 11.73 7.08 -4.84
CA VAL A 28 11.99 5.63 -4.90
C VAL A 28 12.20 5.10 -6.32
N GLN A 29 11.60 5.72 -7.33
CA GLN A 29 11.81 5.34 -8.73
C GLN A 29 13.23 5.71 -9.20
N VAL A 30 13.75 6.86 -8.74
CA VAL A 30 15.14 7.28 -8.99
C VAL A 30 16.13 6.36 -8.25
N LEU A 31 15.80 5.91 -7.04
CA LEU A 31 16.63 4.93 -6.33
C LEU A 31 16.66 3.59 -7.07
N ALA A 32 15.51 3.10 -7.54
CA ALA A 32 15.41 1.84 -8.27
C ALA A 32 16.14 1.90 -9.63
N SER A 33 16.11 3.03 -10.33
CA SER A 33 16.76 3.17 -11.64
C SER A 33 18.29 3.14 -11.60
N LYS A 34 18.89 3.40 -10.43
CA LYS A 34 20.35 3.35 -10.22
C LYS A 34 20.91 1.92 -10.20
N ASN A 35 20.06 0.88 -10.19
CA ASN A 35 20.46 -0.55 -10.13
C ASN A 35 21.45 -0.86 -8.98
N SER A 36 21.42 -0.08 -7.89
CA SER A 36 22.26 -0.30 -6.71
C SER A 36 21.67 -1.42 -5.85
N LYS A 37 22.55 -2.28 -5.31
CA LYS A 37 22.16 -3.28 -4.30
C LYS A 37 21.95 -2.69 -2.90
N ASP A 38 22.34 -1.42 -2.73
CA ASP A 38 22.22 -0.70 -1.47
C ASP A 38 20.79 -0.15 -1.33
N ILE A 39 20.05 -0.69 -0.34
CA ILE A 39 18.70 -0.27 0.00
C ILE A 39 18.82 0.62 1.24
N PRO A 40 18.34 1.88 1.18
CA PRO A 40 18.43 2.77 2.33
C PRO A 40 17.81 2.14 3.58
N PRO A 41 18.45 2.22 4.77
CA PRO A 41 18.01 1.52 5.97
C PRO A 41 16.56 1.78 6.38
N ARG A 42 15.99 2.94 6.01
CA ARG A 42 14.60 3.29 6.27
C ARG A 42 13.55 2.44 5.53
N TYR A 43 13.96 1.70 4.50
CA TYR A 43 13.10 0.77 3.76
C TYR A 43 13.34 -0.69 4.19
N LEU A 44 14.34 -0.95 5.03
CA LEU A 44 14.57 -2.27 5.60
C LEU A 44 13.53 -2.49 6.70
N ARG A 45 12.60 -3.41 6.45
CA ARG A 45 11.66 -3.86 7.46
C ARG A 45 12.38 -4.87 8.35
N PRO A 46 12.28 -4.78 9.69
CA PRO A 46 12.69 -5.88 10.56
C PRO A 46 12.00 -7.16 10.08
N GLU A 47 12.69 -8.28 10.15
CA GLU A 47 12.09 -9.58 9.92
C GLU A 47 11.09 -9.81 11.05
N VAL A 48 9.85 -9.37 10.84
CA VAL A 48 8.71 -9.87 11.59
C VAL A 48 8.67 -11.34 11.22
N GLU A 49 8.61 -12.22 12.22
CA GLU A 49 8.23 -13.61 12.02
C GLU A 49 6.93 -13.57 11.21
N LEU A 50 7.06 -13.69 9.89
CA LEU A 50 5.94 -13.90 8.99
C LEU A 50 5.47 -15.26 9.42
N ASP A 51 4.48 -15.28 10.31
CA ASP A 51 3.69 -16.48 10.58
C ASP A 51 3.42 -17.07 9.19
N GLU A 52 3.98 -18.25 8.95
CA GLU A 52 4.00 -18.84 7.62
C GLU A 52 2.57 -18.79 7.13
N PHE A 53 2.28 -17.88 6.19
CA PHE A 53 0.92 -17.72 5.69
C PHE A 53 0.60 -19.05 5.03
N SER A 54 -0.13 -19.91 5.75
CA SER A 54 -0.65 -21.14 5.21
C SER A 54 -1.43 -20.70 3.99
N VAL A 55 -0.95 -21.07 2.80
CA VAL A 55 -1.60 -20.78 1.52
C VAL A 55 -2.79 -21.72 1.39
N GLU A 56 -3.64 -21.73 2.41
CA GLU A 56 -4.84 -22.51 2.45
C GLU A 56 -5.85 -21.80 1.54
N ASP A 57 -6.61 -22.58 0.76
CA ASP A 57 -7.62 -22.05 -0.17
C ASP A 57 -8.69 -21.17 0.53
N SER A 58 -8.73 -21.17 1.87
CA SER A 58 -9.52 -20.31 2.73
C SER A 58 -9.11 -18.83 2.69
N LEU A 59 -7.90 -18.50 2.23
CA LEU A 59 -7.39 -17.12 2.08
C LEU A 59 -7.57 -16.53 0.67
N ARG A 60 -8.50 -17.06 -0.13
CA ARG A 60 -8.82 -16.44 -1.43
C ARG A 60 -9.67 -15.19 -1.24
N ILE A 61 -9.13 -14.05 -1.69
CA ILE A 61 -9.84 -12.77 -1.70
C ILE A 61 -11.16 -12.93 -2.48
N PRO A 62 -12.31 -12.52 -1.91
CA PRO A 62 -13.59 -12.61 -2.58
C PRO A 62 -13.58 -11.79 -3.87
N ILE A 63 -14.14 -12.36 -4.92
CA ILE A 63 -14.33 -11.69 -6.22
C ILE A 63 -15.83 -11.50 -6.42
N ILE A 64 -16.28 -10.28 -6.67
CA ILE A 64 -17.69 -9.94 -6.84
C ILE A 64 -17.95 -9.59 -8.31
N ASP A 65 -18.89 -10.30 -8.93
CA ASP A 65 -19.31 -10.05 -10.31
C ASP A 65 -20.33 -8.90 -10.36
N MET A 66 -19.92 -7.76 -10.89
CA MET A 66 -20.78 -6.58 -10.96
C MET A 66 -21.96 -6.79 -11.91
N SER A 67 -21.80 -7.62 -12.94
CA SER A 67 -22.88 -7.87 -13.90
C SER A 67 -24.07 -8.51 -13.19
N LYS A 68 -23.83 -9.55 -12.38
CA LYS A 68 -24.86 -10.25 -11.59
C LYS A 68 -25.54 -9.36 -10.55
N LEU A 69 -24.82 -8.40 -9.98
CA LEU A 69 -25.42 -7.42 -9.07
C LEU A 69 -26.36 -6.44 -9.78
N THR A 70 -26.13 -6.16 -11.06
CA THR A 70 -26.96 -5.25 -11.86
C THR A 70 -28.09 -5.94 -12.61
N GLU A 71 -28.12 -7.27 -12.63
CA GLU A 71 -29.24 -8.04 -13.14
C GLU A 71 -30.52 -7.80 -12.32
N ASN A 72 -31.65 -8.31 -12.83
CA ASN A 72 -32.94 -8.18 -12.16
C ASN A 72 -32.84 -8.74 -10.71
N LEU A 73 -33.23 -7.92 -9.73
CA LEU A 73 -33.18 -8.19 -8.28
C LEU A 73 -33.81 -9.52 -7.84
N LEU A 74 -34.66 -10.11 -8.69
CA LEU A 74 -35.36 -11.36 -8.42
C LEU A 74 -34.64 -12.61 -8.96
N THR A 75 -33.50 -12.47 -9.66
CA THR A 75 -32.74 -13.63 -10.14
C THR A 75 -32.03 -14.31 -8.98
N HIS A 76 -31.81 -15.61 -9.13
CA HIS A 76 -31.05 -16.40 -8.15
C HIS A 76 -29.61 -15.87 -8.06
N ASP A 77 -28.95 -15.68 -9.20
CA ASP A 77 -27.59 -15.17 -9.34
C ASP A 77 -27.39 -13.80 -8.68
N HIS A 78 -28.37 -12.89 -8.79
CA HIS A 78 -28.32 -11.59 -8.11
C HIS A 78 -28.25 -11.76 -6.59
N ASN A 79 -29.13 -12.59 -6.03
CA ASN A 79 -29.20 -12.80 -4.58
C ASN A 79 -27.98 -13.55 -4.04
N GLU A 80 -27.44 -14.50 -4.81
CA GLU A 80 -26.20 -15.19 -4.47
C GLU A 80 -25.00 -14.23 -4.45
N GLU A 81 -24.86 -13.41 -5.50
CA GLU A 81 -23.73 -12.47 -5.58
C GLU A 81 -23.86 -11.36 -4.52
N LEU A 82 -25.07 -10.94 -4.18
CA LEU A 82 -25.33 -10.01 -3.08
C LEU A 82 -24.95 -10.61 -1.71
N ALA A 83 -25.29 -11.88 -1.46
CA ALA A 83 -24.91 -12.57 -0.23
C ALA A 83 -23.39 -12.74 -0.11
N LYS A 84 -22.71 -12.98 -1.23
CA LYS A 84 -21.26 -13.03 -1.32
C LYS A 84 -20.63 -11.67 -1.03
N LEU A 85 -21.18 -10.59 -1.60
CA LEU A 85 -20.75 -9.21 -1.30
C LEU A 85 -20.90 -8.89 0.19
N HIS A 86 -22.04 -9.25 0.80
CA HIS A 86 -22.27 -9.07 2.24
C HIS A 86 -21.20 -9.79 3.07
N SER A 87 -20.91 -11.05 2.73
CA SER A 87 -19.91 -11.86 3.43
C SER A 87 -18.50 -11.30 3.25
N ALA A 88 -18.15 -10.82 2.05
CA ALA A 88 -16.86 -10.18 1.79
C ALA A 88 -16.68 -8.91 2.63
N CYS A 89 -17.70 -8.04 2.70
CA CYS A 89 -17.65 -6.84 3.53
C CYS A 89 -17.47 -7.18 5.03
N ARG A 90 -18.13 -8.23 5.51
CA ARG A 90 -18.11 -8.62 6.92
C ARG A 90 -16.82 -9.34 7.33
N ASP A 91 -16.41 -10.32 6.54
CA ASP A 91 -15.38 -11.29 6.94
C ASP A 91 -13.99 -10.88 6.40
N TRP A 92 -13.93 -10.14 5.29
CA TRP A 92 -12.67 -9.69 4.67
C TRP A 92 -12.41 -8.19 4.81
N GLY A 93 -13.45 -7.36 4.69
CA GLY A 93 -13.33 -5.89 4.62
C GLY A 93 -12.82 -5.37 3.27
N PHE A 94 -12.46 -6.26 2.33
CA PHE A 94 -12.14 -5.92 0.94
C PHE A 94 -12.45 -7.10 0.00
N PHE A 95 -12.58 -6.79 -1.29
CA PHE A 95 -12.88 -7.74 -2.37
C PHE A 95 -12.45 -7.14 -3.72
N LEU A 96 -12.38 -7.97 -4.75
CA LEU A 96 -12.16 -7.55 -6.13
C LEU A 96 -13.50 -7.47 -6.87
N LEU A 97 -13.62 -6.56 -7.84
CA LEU A 97 -14.76 -6.47 -8.73
C LEU A 97 -14.39 -7.03 -10.11
N LEU A 98 -15.29 -7.81 -10.71
CA LEU A 98 -15.27 -8.21 -12.12
C LEU A 98 -16.30 -7.43 -12.93
#